data_AF-A0A957HK78-F1
#
_entry.id   AF-A0A957HK78-F1
#
_cell.length_a   1.000
_cell.length_b   1.000
_cell.length_c   1.000
_cell.angle_alpha   90.00
_cell.angle_beta   90.00
_cell.angle_gamma   90.00
#
_symmetry.space_group_name_H-M   'P 1'
#
loop_
_entity.id
_entity.type
_entity.pdbx_description
1 polymer ?
#
loop_
_entity_poly.entity_id
_entity_poly.type
_entity_poly.pdbx_seq_one_letter_code
_entity_poly.pdbx_strand_id
1 'polypeptide(L)' 'NVGQPKVDKLQRLPGKLVAAYGDTMRDIPMLEMAETAVAVHPDAILRETAVQRGWRILTS' A
#
# COMPACT_ATOMS: atom_id res chain seq x y z
N ASN A 1 -34.56 -21.71 2.20
CA ASN A 1 -33.53 -21.67 3.26
C ASN A 1 -32.17 -22.03 2.69
N VAL A 2 -31.52 -21.13 1.93
CA VAL A 2 -30.07 -21.18 1.61
C VAL A 2 -29.63 -19.72 1.45
N GLY A 3 -28.54 -19.36 2.10
CA GLY A 3 -28.24 -18.01 2.59
C GLY A 3 -27.86 -16.95 1.54
N GLN A 4 -28.55 -15.81 1.61
CA GLN A 4 -27.89 -14.50 1.52
C GLN A 4 -27.25 -14.20 2.89
N PRO A 5 -26.18 -13.40 3.06
CA PRO A 5 -25.51 -12.48 2.12
C PRO A 5 -23.96 -12.48 2.25
N LYS A 6 -23.21 -12.88 1.23
CA LYS A 6 -21.72 -12.77 1.24
C LYS A 6 -21.18 -11.58 0.43
N VAL A 7 -22.06 -10.69 -0.03
CA VAL A 7 -21.72 -9.58 -0.93
C VAL A 7 -21.54 -8.24 -0.18
N ASP A 8 -21.90 -8.16 1.11
CA ASP A 8 -21.95 -6.88 1.87
C ASP A 8 -20.71 -6.58 2.73
N LYS A 9 -19.52 -7.10 2.38
CA LYS A 9 -18.27 -6.82 3.14
C LYS A 9 -17.17 -6.14 2.35
N LEU A 10 -17.53 -5.33 1.36
CA LEU A 10 -16.65 -4.27 0.86
C LEU A 10 -17.22 -2.90 1.27
N GLN A 11 -17.39 -2.75 2.59
CA GLN A 11 -17.52 -1.46 3.22
C GLN A 11 -16.26 -0.65 2.91
N ARG A 12 -16.41 0.31 2.01
CA ARG A 12 -15.65 1.56 1.94
C ARG A 12 -15.20 1.95 3.35
N LEU A 13 -13.92 1.75 3.68
CA LEU A 13 -13.34 2.37 4.86
C LEU A 13 -13.28 3.88 4.59
N PRO A 14 -14.00 4.72 5.35
CA PRO A 14 -13.86 6.16 5.24
C PRO A 14 -12.58 6.54 5.99
N GLY A 15 -11.44 6.49 5.29
CA GLY A 15 -10.16 6.88 5.84
C GLY A 15 -9.17 7.16 4.72
N LYS A 16 -8.59 8.37 4.72
CA LYS A 16 -7.44 8.69 3.88
C LYS A 16 -6.24 7.94 4.45
N LEU A 17 -5.53 7.17 3.63
CA LEU A 17 -4.22 6.63 4.00
C LEU A 17 -3.25 7.81 4.11
N VAL A 18 -2.91 8.22 5.33
CA VAL A 18 -1.99 9.35 5.56
C VAL A 18 -0.54 8.91 5.34
N ALA A 19 -0.18 7.72 5.84
CA ALA A 19 1.13 7.13 5.62
C ALA A 19 1.03 5.63 5.42
N ALA A 20 1.86 5.08 4.56
CA ALA A 20 2.00 3.64 4.34
C ALA A 20 3.49 3.26 4.25
N TYR A 21 3.79 2.04 4.72
CA TYR A 21 5.11 1.45 4.73
C TYR A 21 5.04 0.11 3.99
N GLY A 22 6.03 -0.16 3.14
CA GLY A 22 6.10 -1.41 2.38
C GLY A 22 7.55 -1.80 2.10
N ASP A 23 7.79 -3.10 1.95
CA ASP A 23 9.12 -3.69 1.74
C ASP A 23 9.21 -4.46 0.42
N THR A 24 8.07 -4.80 -0.20
CA THR A 24 8.05 -5.53 -1.46
C THR A 24 7.19 -4.87 -2.53
N MET A 25 7.34 -5.32 -3.79
CA MET A 25 6.50 -4.90 -4.91
C MET A 25 4.99 -5.03 -4.62
N ARG A 26 4.57 -5.98 -3.78
CA ARG A 26 3.16 -6.20 -3.44
C ARG A 26 2.54 -5.03 -2.67
N ASP A 27 3.37 -4.22 -2.02
CA ASP A 27 2.93 -3.07 -1.23
C ASP A 27 2.77 -1.80 -2.08
N ILE A 28 3.19 -1.83 -3.36
CA ILE A 28 3.09 -0.68 -4.27
C ILE A 28 1.65 -0.12 -4.32
N PRO A 29 0.59 -0.91 -4.55
CA PRO A 29 -0.77 -0.37 -4.61
C PRO A 29 -1.21 0.32 -3.32
N MET A 30 -0.75 -0.18 -2.16
CA MET A 30 -1.04 0.43 -0.86
C MET A 30 -0.28 1.74 -0.67
N LEU A 31 1.00 1.78 -1.07
CA LEU A 31 1.86 2.96 -1.01
C LEU A 31 1.37 4.06 -1.96
N GLU A 32 0.87 3.71 -3.14
CA GLU A 32 0.28 4.66 -4.09
C GLU A 32 -0.98 5.34 -3.55
N MET A 33 -1.76 4.64 -2.74
CA MET A 33 -2.98 5.18 -2.14
C MET A 33 -2.70 6.08 -0.92
N ALA A 34 -1.47 6.05 -0.39
CA ALA A 34 -1.07 6.84 0.76
C ALA A 34 -0.54 8.22 0.38
N GLU A 35 -0.84 9.21 1.22
CA GLU A 35 -0.28 10.56 1.06
C GLU A 35 1.23 10.57 1.33
N THR A 36 1.70 9.75 2.27
CA THR A 36 3.12 9.56 2.57
C THR A 36 3.52 8.10 2.36
N ALA A 37 4.28 7.81 1.32
CA ALA A 37 4.80 6.47 1.05
C ALA A 37 6.25 6.33 1.50
N VAL A 38 6.53 5.25 2.24
CA VAL A 38 7.88 4.92 2.73
C VAL A 38 8.22 3.47 2.40
N ALA A 39 9.29 3.26 1.65
CA ALA A 39 9.83 1.96 1.29
C ALA A 39 10.88 1.53 2.33
N VAL A 40 10.61 0.47 3.08
CA VAL A 40 11.46 -0.05 4.17
C VAL A 40 12.14 -1.32 3.69
N HIS A 41 13.46 -1.33 3.60
CA HIS A 41 14.25 -2.44 3.02
C HIS A 41 13.67 -2.95 1.69
N PRO A 42 13.40 -2.06 0.70
CA PRO A 42 12.69 -2.44 -0.49
C PRO A 42 13.46 -3.45 -1.34
N ASP A 43 12.71 -4.38 -1.95
CA ASP A 43 13.21 -5.16 -3.08
C ASP A 43 13.58 -4.24 -4.27
N ALA A 44 14.27 -4.81 -5.27
CA ALA A 44 14.74 -4.02 -6.42
C ALA A 44 13.62 -3.25 -7.14
N ILE A 45 12.44 -3.87 -7.25
CA ILE A 45 11.30 -3.31 -7.98
C ILE A 45 10.64 -2.18 -7.18
N LEU A 46 10.43 -2.38 -5.88
CA LEU A 46 9.90 -1.35 -4.99
C LEU A 46 10.90 -0.20 -4.86
N ARG A 47 12.21 -0.48 -4.86
CA ARG A 47 13.25 0.55 -4.82
C ARG A 47 13.22 1.42 -6.07
N GLU A 48 13.16 0.84 -7.26
CA GLU A 48 13.03 1.59 -8.51
C GLU A 48 11.76 2.44 -8.52
N THR A 49 10.63 1.86 -8.11
CA THR A 49 9.35 2.56 -8.01
C THR A 49 9.43 3.72 -7.02
N ALA A 50 10.04 3.49 -5.85
CA ALA A 50 10.23 4.51 -4.82
C ALA A 50 11.11 5.67 -5.31
N VAL A 51 12.20 5.38 -6.04
CA VAL A 51 13.04 6.42 -6.65
C VAL A 51 12.27 7.19 -7.72
N GLN A 52 11.55 6.51 -8.61
CA GLN A 52 10.76 7.14 -9.67
C GLN A 52 9.66 8.05 -9.13
N ARG A 53 9.05 7.69 -8.00
CA ARG A 53 7.94 8.41 -7.37
C ARG A 53 8.38 9.36 -6.25
N GLY A 54 9.67 9.40 -5.92
CA GLY A 54 10.21 10.23 -4.84
C GLY A 54 9.77 9.77 -3.44
N TRP A 55 9.45 8.49 -3.26
CA TRP A 55 9.11 7.92 -1.96
C TRP A 55 10.35 7.81 -1.07
N ARG A 56 10.15 7.95 0.25
CA ARG A 56 11.26 7.83 1.21
C ARG A 56 11.72 6.38 1.28
N ILE A 57 13.03 6.14 1.22
CA ILE A 57 13.61 4.80 1.34
C ILE A 57 14.35 4.71 2.68
N LEU A 58 14.06 3.65 3.45
CA LEU A 58 14.72 3.33 4.71
C LEU A 58 15.50 2.01 4.57
N THR A 59 16.81 2.07 4.79
CA THR A 59 17.72 0.91 4.76
C THR A 59 18.68 1.04 5.95
N SER A 60 18.27 0.60 7.14
CA SER A 60 19.14 0.66 8.33
C SER A 60 20.00 -0.59 8.50
#